data_AF-A0A935EIZ0-F1
#
_entry.id   AF-A0A935EIZ0-F1
#
_cell.length_a   1.000
_cell.length_b   1.000
_cell.length_c   1.000
_cell.angle_alpha   90.00
_cell.angle_beta   90.00
_cell.angle_gamma   90.00
#
_symmetry.space_group_name_H-M   'P 1'
#
loop_
_entity.id
_entity.type
_entity.pdbx_description
1 polymer ?
#
loop_
_entity_poly.entity_id
_entity_poly.type
_entity_poly.pdbx_seq_one_letter_code
_entity_poly.pdbx_strand_id
1 'polypeptide(L)'
;MPTQITQIDDAERGITIFRVDGDMFREDAELLGRIASQTQSENGNSIMIDLADLDFLDSESAEVLLKLEREQGVEIIGTEIFLQSVVNAAERQ
;
A
#
# COMPACT_ATOMS: atom_id res chain seq x y z
N MET A 1 12.77 -1.33 -8.13
CA MET A 1 13.13 0.07 -7.83
C MET A 1 12.98 0.34 -6.33
N PRO A 2 13.60 1.39 -5.73
CA PRO A 2 13.37 1.69 -4.32
C PRO A 2 11.92 2.08 -4.08
N THR A 3 11.31 1.61 -2.98
CA THR A 3 9.93 1.92 -2.61
C THR A 3 9.75 3.42 -2.36
N GLN A 4 8.75 4.03 -2.98
CA GLN A 4 8.31 5.39 -2.72
C GLN A 4 6.91 5.37 -2.10
N ILE A 5 6.73 6.07 -0.98
CA ILE A 5 5.44 6.18 -0.30
C ILE A 5 5.01 7.64 -0.34
N THR A 6 3.90 7.91 -1.02
CA THR A 6 3.30 9.25 -1.10
C THR A 6 2.02 9.30 -0.27
N GLN A 7 1.98 10.20 0.71
CA GLN A 7 0.77 10.44 1.52
C GLN A 7 -0.09 11.51 0.86
N ILE A 8 -1.38 11.21 0.68
CA ILE A 8 -2.39 12.12 0.17
C ILE A 8 -3.50 12.18 1.21
N ASP A 9 -3.62 13.33 1.88
CA ASP A 9 -4.67 13.56 2.88
C ASP A 9 -5.89 14.22 2.23
N ASP A 10 -7.03 13.54 2.28
CA ASP A 10 -8.33 14.08 1.93
C ASP A 10 -9.11 14.40 3.22
N ALA A 11 -8.90 15.63 3.70
CA ALA A 11 -9.54 16.13 4.92
C ALA A 11 -11.07 16.30 4.77
N GLU A 12 -11.61 16.41 3.55
CA GLU A 12 -13.05 16.53 3.34
C GLU A 12 -13.77 15.19 3.51
N ARG A 13 -13.11 14.09 3.12
CA ARG A 13 -13.65 12.73 3.23
C ARG A 13 -13.20 12.01 4.50
N GLY A 14 -12.22 12.54 5.22
CA GLY A 14 -11.62 11.88 6.38
C GLY A 14 -10.84 10.62 5.98
N ILE A 15 -10.18 10.66 4.81
CA ILE A 15 -9.44 9.53 4.24
C ILE A 15 -8.00 9.98 4.00
N THR A 16 -7.04 9.15 4.37
CA THR A 16 -5.65 9.30 3.99
C THR A 16 -5.27 8.14 3.07
N ILE A 17 -4.74 8.47 1.89
CA ILE A 17 -4.31 7.50 0.89
C ILE A 17 -2.79 7.48 0.85
N PHE A 18 -2.20 6.30 1.07
CA PHE A 18 -0.78 6.04 0.84
C PHE A 18 -0.61 5.36 -0.51
N ARG A 19 -0.09 6.10 -1.48
CA ARG A 19 0.29 5.54 -2.79
C ARG A 19 1.70 4.97 -2.72
N VAL A 20 1.84 3.72 -3.15
CA VAL A 20 3.13 3.04 -3.17
C VAL A 20 3.57 2.77 -4.61
N ASP A 21 4.83 3.09 -4.89
CA ASP A 21 5.48 2.90 -6.19
C ASP A 21 6.81 2.14 -5.99
N GLY A 22 7.18 1.29 -6.96
CA GLY A 22 8.41 0.51 -6.96
C GLY A 22 8.28 -0.91 -6.41
N ASP A 23 9.35 -1.44 -5.79
CA ASP A 23 9.39 -2.84 -5.31
C ASP A 23 9.21 -2.87 -3.79
N MET A 24 8.07 -3.39 -3.30
CA MET A 24 7.84 -3.50 -1.87
C MET A 24 8.40 -4.82 -1.32
N PHE A 25 9.31 -4.70 -0.35
CA PHE A 25 9.75 -5.80 0.48
C PHE A 25 9.14 -5.69 1.88
N ARG A 26 9.34 -6.73 2.70
CA ARG A 26 8.83 -6.77 4.08
C ARG A 26 9.14 -5.51 4.90
N GLU A 27 10.38 -5.02 4.86
CA GLU A 27 10.79 -3.85 5.65
C GLU A 27 9.99 -2.60 5.28
N ASP A 28 9.70 -2.44 3.99
CA ASP A 28 8.89 -1.33 3.47
C ASP A 28 7.42 -1.47 3.89
N ALA A 29 6.87 -2.68 3.82
CA ALA A 29 5.50 -2.97 4.27
C ALA A 29 5.33 -2.72 5.78
N GLU A 30 6.33 -3.11 6.60
CA GLU A 30 6.34 -2.83 8.03
C GLU A 30 6.45 -1.34 8.32
N LEU A 31 7.25 -0.59 7.54
CA LEU A 31 7.35 0.86 7.66
C LEU A 31 6.01 1.53 7.31
N LEU A 32 5.38 1.13 6.21
CA LEU A 32 4.08 1.63 5.78
C LEU A 32 3.01 1.39 6.86
N GLY A 33 3.00 0.21 7.48
CA GLY A 33 2.09 -0.11 8.58
C GLY A 33 2.27 0.81 9.80
N ARG A 34 3.52 1.15 10.15
CA ARG A 34 3.80 2.09 11.25
C ARG A 34 3.30 3.51 10.93
N ILE A 35 3.54 3.97 9.70
CA ILE A 35 3.09 5.29 9.24
C ILE A 35 1.56 5.33 9.25
N ALA A 36 0.90 4.31 8.68
CA ALA A 36 -0.57 4.20 8.66
C ALA A 36 -1.19 4.22 10.07
N SER A 37 -0.67 3.42 10.99
CA SER A 37 -1.12 3.40 12.40
C SER A 37 -0.95 4.76 13.09
N GLN A 38 0.18 5.42 12.84
CA GLN A 38 0.45 6.73 13.41
C GLN A 38 -0.52 7.78 12.86
N THR A 39 -0.70 7.85 11.54
CA THR A 39 -1.63 8.79 10.91
C THR A 39 -3.09 8.55 11.30
N GLN A 40 -3.51 7.29 11.42
CA GLN A 40 -4.85 6.94 11.91
C GLN A 40 -5.05 7.43 13.35
N SER A 41 -4.02 7.32 14.20
CA SER A 41 -4.07 7.79 15.59
C SER A 41 -4.09 9.31 15.70
N GLU A 42 -3.38 10.02 14.81
CA GLU A 42 -3.27 11.48 14.81
C GLU A 42 -4.51 12.17 14.23
N ASN A 43 -5.00 11.68 13.10
CA ASN A 43 -6.06 12.36 12.34
C ASN A 43 -7.44 11.70 12.51
N GLY A 44 -7.50 10.46 12.98
CA GLY A 44 -8.74 9.68 13.04
C GLY A 44 -9.29 9.28 11.66
N ASN A 45 -8.52 9.52 10.61
CA ASN A 45 -8.91 9.23 9.23
C ASN A 45 -8.88 7.73 8.94
N SER A 46 -9.75 7.29 8.03
CA SER A 46 -9.64 5.98 7.40
C SER A 46 -8.39 5.94 6.52
N ILE A 47 -7.65 4.84 6.56
CA ILE A 47 -6.42 4.68 5.78
C ILE A 47 -6.69 3.80 4.57
N MET A 48 -6.25 4.26 3.41
CA MET A 48 -6.22 3.51 2.16
C MET A 48 -4.76 3.32 1.72
N ILE A 49 -4.39 2.13 1.25
CA ILE A 49 -3.11 1.87 0.60
C ILE A 49 -3.38 1.56 -0.87
N ASP A 50 -2.83 2.39 -1.76
CA ASP A 50 -2.95 2.27 -3.21
C ASP A 50 -1.70 1.60 -3.79
N LEU A 51 -1.89 0.39 -4.34
CA LEU A 51 -0.83 -0.46 -4.92
C LEU A 51 -0.76 -0.38 -6.44
N ALA A 52 -1.53 0.51 -7.09
CA ALA A 52 -1.66 0.52 -8.55
C ALA A 52 -0.32 0.72 -9.30
N ASP A 53 0.61 1.46 -8.70
CA ASP A 53 1.91 1.82 -9.26
C ASP A 53 3.05 0.91 -8.73
N LEU A 54 2.71 -0.19 -8.06
CA LEU A 54 3.69 -1.15 -7.57
C LEU A 54 4.24 -2.00 -8.71
N ASP A 55 5.55 -2.24 -8.71
CA ASP A 55 6.22 -3.11 -9.70
C ASP A 55 6.38 -4.54 -9.19
N PHE A 56 6.56 -4.69 -7.87
CA PHE A 56 6.83 -5.97 -7.23
C PHE A 56 6.33 -6.02 -5.79
N LEU A 57 5.81 -7.20 -5.40
CA LEU A 57 5.38 -7.54 -4.05
C LEU A 57 5.80 -8.98 -3.76
N ASP A 58 6.56 -9.20 -2.70
CA ASP A 58 6.90 -10.56 -2.24
C ASP A 58 5.82 -11.14 -1.30
N SER A 59 5.95 -12.42 -0.97
CA SER A 59 5.00 -13.09 -0.08
C SER A 59 5.04 -12.53 1.36
N GLU A 60 6.20 -12.04 1.81
CA GLU A 60 6.36 -11.55 3.18
C GLU A 60 5.69 -10.18 3.36
N SER A 61 5.86 -9.26 2.41
CA SER A 61 5.17 -7.98 2.35
C SER A 61 3.66 -8.16 2.16
N ALA A 62 3.22 -9.11 1.33
CA ALA A 62 1.81 -9.45 1.20
C ALA A 62 1.17 -9.90 2.52
N GLU A 63 1.89 -10.69 3.34
CA GLU A 63 1.41 -11.11 4.67
C GLU A 63 1.25 -9.90 5.61
N VAL A 64 2.20 -8.95 5.57
CA VAL A 64 2.12 -7.71 6.34
C VAL A 64 0.90 -6.89 5.91
N LEU A 65 0.70 -6.67 4.62
CA LEU A 65 -0.45 -5.92 4.10
C LEU A 65 -1.78 -6.57 4.50
N LEU A 66 -1.90 -7.89 4.37
CA LEU A 66 -3.10 -8.64 4.79
C LEU A 66 -3.38 -8.48 6.28
N LYS A 67 -2.35 -8.39 7.11
CA LYS A 67 -2.49 -8.14 8.54
C LYS A 67 -2.99 -6.72 8.81
N LEU A 68 -2.50 -5.71 8.09
CA LEU A 68 -2.98 -4.32 8.20
C LEU A 68 -4.46 -4.22 7.86
N GLU A 69 -4.89 -4.88 6.78
CA GLU A 69 -6.29 -4.91 6.36
C GLU A 69 -7.19 -5.52 7.44
N ARG A 70 -6.81 -6.69 7.97
CA ARG A 70 -7.62 -7.45 8.92
C ARG A 70 -7.65 -6.86 10.33
N GLU A 71 -6.53 -6.36 10.81
CA GLU A 71 -6.38 -5.95 12.21
C GLU A 71 -6.52 -4.45 12.42
N GLN A 72 -6.18 -3.63 11.43
CA GLN A 72 -6.11 -2.17 11.54
C GLN A 72 -7.18 -1.45 10.71
N GLY A 73 -8.00 -2.20 9.97
CA GLY A 73 -9.07 -1.66 9.14
C GLY A 73 -8.55 -0.79 8.00
N VAL A 74 -7.33 -1.04 7.54
CA VAL A 74 -6.75 -0.39 6.36
C VAL A 74 -7.39 -0.97 5.11
N GLU A 75 -7.79 -0.13 4.17
CA GLU A 75 -8.32 -0.60 2.89
C GLU A 75 -7.20 -0.69 1.86
N ILE A 76 -7.08 -1.82 1.16
CA ILE A 76 -6.10 -2.03 0.09
C ILE A 76 -6.80 -1.91 -1.25
N ILE A 77 -6.31 -1.00 -2.10
CA ILE A 77 -6.85 -0.73 -3.44
C ILE A 77 -5.77 -0.86 -4.51
N GLY A 78 -6.17 -0.96 -5.78
CA GLY A 78 -5.24 -0.98 -6.91
C GLY A 78 -4.57 -2.33 -7.17
N THR A 79 -4.93 -3.37 -6.41
CA THR A 79 -4.38 -4.74 -6.56
C THR A 79 -4.63 -5.32 -7.94
N GLU A 80 -5.78 -5.01 -8.55
CA GLU A 80 -6.13 -5.43 -9.92
C GLU A 80 -5.23 -4.78 -10.97
N ILE A 81 -4.83 -3.52 -10.76
CA ILE A 81 -3.94 -2.78 -11.66
C ILE A 81 -2.53 -3.36 -11.53
N PHE A 82 -2.05 -3.56 -10.30
CA PHE A 82 -0.79 -4.25 -10.02
C PHE A 82 -0.71 -5.61 -10.70
N LEU A 83 -1.74 -6.46 -10.52
CA LEU A 83 -1.77 -7.79 -11.13
C LEU A 83 -1.69 -7.72 -12.66
N GLN A 84 -2.41 -6.79 -13.28
CA GLN A 84 -2.36 -6.58 -14.72
C GLN A 84 -0.97 -6.12 -15.18
N SER A 85 -0.31 -5.24 -14.43
CA SER A 85 1.06 -4.79 -14.70
C SER A 85 2.07 -5.95 -14.66
N VAL A 86 1.97 -6.82 -13.65
CA VAL A 86 2.83 -8.01 -13.52
C VAL A 86 2.60 -9.00 -14.67
N VAL A 87 1.34 -9.26 -15.04
CA VAL A 87 1.00 -10.12 -16.18
C VAL A 87 1.57 -9.56 -17.49
N ASN A 88 1.36 -8.26 -17.74
CA ASN A 88 1.87 -7.59 -18.93
C ASN A 88 3.41 -7.63 -19.01
N ALA A 89 4.09 -7.55 -17.86
CA ALA A 89 5.55 -7.68 -17.80
C ALA A 89 6.01 -9.10 -18.16
N ALA A 90 5.29 -10.13 -17.71
CA ALA A 90 5.57 -11.52 -18.03
C ALA A 90 5.31 -11.88 -19.50
N GLU A 91 4.27 -11.32 -20.12
CA GLU A 91 3.95 -11.56 -21.55
C GLU A 91 4.94 -10.91 -22.53
N ARG A 92 5.72 -9.92 -22.08
CA ARG A 92 6.74 -9.23 -22.89
C ARG A 92 8.11 -9.93 -22.87
N GLN A 93 8.26 -11.04 -22.13
CA GLN A 93 9.49 -11.83 -22.02
C GLN A 93 9.55 -12.99 -23.01
#